data_AF-A0A2E5YBP8-F1
#
_entry.id   AF-A0A2E5YBP8-F1
#
_cell.length_a   1.000
_cell.length_b   1.000
_cell.length_c   1.000
_cell.angle_alpha   90.00
_cell.angle_beta   90.00
_cell.angle_gamma   90.00
#
_symmetry.space_group_name_H-M   'P 1'
#
loop_
_entity.id
_entity.type
_entity.pdbx_description
1 polymer ?
#
loop_
_entity_poly.entity_id
_entity_poly.type
_entity_poly.pdbx_seq_one_letter_code
_entity_poly.pdbx_strand_id
1 'polypeptide(L)'
;MRTIATLIAVFFLKSVCAAHAISVFVSFSMPDKFLEETLRECSQLSIPAYLNGLYRDSMGETALKVMALSKRIPNLNLNIDPTKFERFDIHQVPALVVDDGKNFDVIYGHLTIQEGLTRMAGRGQVYFTSKDVRRLR
;
A
#
# COMPACT_ATOMS: atom_id res chain seq x y z
N MET A 1 6.12 -32.94 -49.34
CA MET A 1 6.83 -31.68 -49.02
C MET A 1 5.87 -30.52 -49.25
N ARG A 2 5.88 -29.53 -48.35
CA ARG A 2 5.24 -28.20 -48.43
C ARG A 2 3.89 -28.01 -47.69
N THR A 3 4.04 -27.63 -46.42
CA THR A 3 3.43 -26.45 -45.78
C THR A 3 1.90 -26.29 -45.79
N ILE A 4 1.19 -26.90 -44.84
CA ILE A 4 -0.07 -26.37 -44.27
C ILE A 4 -0.19 -26.85 -42.81
N ALA A 5 0.32 -26.09 -41.84
CA ALA A 5 -0.05 -26.22 -40.42
C ALA A 5 0.57 -25.09 -39.58
N THR A 6 0.41 -23.84 -40.00
CA THR A 6 0.75 -22.66 -39.20
C THR A 6 -0.54 -21.91 -38.92
N LEU A 7 -1.28 -22.28 -37.85
CA LEU A 7 -2.11 -21.36 -37.05
C LEU A 7 -2.89 -22.09 -35.93
N ILE A 8 -2.22 -22.85 -35.05
CA ILE A 8 -2.85 -23.24 -33.77
C ILE A 8 -2.33 -22.29 -32.69
N ALA A 9 -3.14 -21.25 -32.48
CA ALA A 9 -3.37 -20.56 -31.23
C ALA A 9 -2.63 -21.14 -30.01
N VAL A 10 -1.44 -20.62 -29.74
CA VAL A 10 -0.90 -20.58 -28.36
C VAL A 10 -1.13 -19.17 -27.83
N PHE A 11 -2.40 -18.81 -27.73
CA PHE A 11 -2.86 -17.71 -26.87
C PHE A 11 -3.15 -18.31 -25.48
N PHE A 12 -2.19 -19.05 -24.92
CA PHE A 12 -2.33 -19.67 -23.62
C PHE A 12 -1.78 -18.74 -22.53
N LEU A 13 -2.73 -18.21 -21.77
CA LEU A 13 -2.61 -17.71 -20.40
C LEU A 13 -1.67 -16.51 -20.15
N LYS A 14 -2.19 -15.31 -20.42
CA LYS A 14 -1.91 -14.17 -19.53
C LYS A 14 -2.96 -14.09 -18.41
N SER A 15 -3.10 -15.16 -17.63
CA SER A 15 -3.81 -15.04 -16.35
C SER A 15 -2.79 -14.67 -15.28
N VAL A 16 -2.36 -13.40 -15.32
CA VAL A 16 -1.75 -12.79 -14.14
C VAL A 16 -2.91 -12.60 -13.18
N CYS A 17 -2.99 -13.45 -12.17
CA CYS A 17 -3.81 -13.17 -10.99
C CYS A 17 -3.19 -11.93 -10.36
N ALA A 18 -3.68 -10.74 -10.72
CA ALA A 18 -3.18 -9.50 -10.14
C ALA A 18 -3.63 -9.50 -8.68
N ALA A 19 -2.71 -9.88 -7.79
CA ALA A 19 -2.92 -9.72 -6.37
C ALA A 19 -2.89 -8.22 -6.05
N HIS A 20 -3.93 -7.72 -5.40
CA HIS A 20 -3.97 -6.32 -4.96
C HIS A 20 -2.85 -6.06 -3.96
N ALA A 21 -2.01 -5.08 -4.26
CA ALA A 21 -1.05 -4.53 -3.32
C ALA A 21 -1.74 -3.45 -2.50
N ILE A 22 -1.65 -3.56 -1.17
CA ILE A 22 -2.19 -2.56 -0.25
C ILE A 22 -1.01 -1.89 0.44
N SER A 23 -1.05 -0.57 0.55
CA SER A 23 0.01 0.20 1.20
C SER A 23 -0.54 1.44 1.89
N VAL A 24 0.13 1.85 2.97
CA VAL A 24 -0.24 3.02 3.76
C VAL A 24 0.88 4.05 3.70
N PHE A 25 0.52 5.31 3.54
CA PHE A 25 1.45 6.42 3.42
C PHE A 25 1.28 7.34 4.61
N VAL A 26 2.38 7.65 5.29
CA VAL A 26 2.39 8.36 6.57
C VAL A 26 3.49 9.43 6.61
N SER A 27 3.48 10.25 7.65
CA SER A 27 4.54 11.22 7.93
C SER A 27 4.73 11.41 9.44
N PHE A 28 5.94 11.79 9.85
CA PHE A 28 6.22 12.25 11.21
C PHE A 28 5.60 13.62 11.55
N SER A 29 4.94 14.28 10.60
CA SER A 29 4.10 15.47 10.86
C SER A 29 2.71 15.12 11.36
N MET A 30 2.29 13.84 11.28
CA MET A 30 1.05 13.37 11.87
C MET A 30 1.13 13.45 13.40
N PRO A 31 -0.01 13.63 14.11
CA PRO A 31 -0.04 13.51 15.56
C PRO A 31 0.52 12.16 16.03
N ASP A 32 1.43 12.17 17.01
CA ASP A 32 2.19 10.97 17.42
C ASP A 32 1.31 9.77 17.75
N LYS A 33 0.22 10.00 18.51
CA LYS A 33 -0.73 8.94 18.87
C LYS A 33 -1.39 8.33 17.63
N PHE A 34 -1.83 9.19 16.71
CA PHE A 34 -2.50 8.75 15.50
C PHE A 34 -1.54 7.99 14.57
N LEU A 35 -0.31 8.49 14.39
CA LEU A 35 0.74 7.78 13.67
C LEU A 35 1.00 6.39 14.27
N GLU A 36 1.12 6.29 15.59
CA GLU A 36 1.36 5.02 16.27
C GLU A 36 0.19 4.05 16.05
N GLU A 37 -1.06 4.51 16.17
CA GLU A 37 -2.27 3.70 15.93
C GLU A 37 -2.32 3.19 14.48
N THR A 38 -2.08 4.06 13.49
CA THR A 38 -2.01 3.67 12.07
C THR A 38 -0.93 2.61 11.83
N LEU A 39 0.27 2.80 12.37
CA LEU A 39 1.37 1.86 12.19
C LEU A 39 1.16 0.52 12.91
N ARG A 40 0.44 0.51 14.05
CA ARG A 40 0.02 -0.72 14.71
C ARG A 40 -0.95 -1.51 13.84
N GLU A 41 -1.92 -0.84 13.22
CA GLU A 41 -2.85 -1.48 12.30
C GLU A 41 -2.13 -2.05 11.07
N CYS A 42 -1.18 -1.30 10.49
CA CYS A 42 -0.32 -1.79 9.42
C CYS A 42 0.44 -3.08 9.82
N SER A 43 1.04 -3.09 11.02
CA SER A 43 1.75 -4.27 11.53
C SER A 43 0.82 -5.48 11.70
N GLN A 44 -0.35 -5.28 12.30
CA GLN A 44 -1.34 -6.35 12.52
C GLN A 44 -1.82 -6.98 11.21
N LEU A 45 -2.01 -6.17 10.17
CA LEU A 45 -2.49 -6.61 8.87
C LEU A 45 -1.35 -7.00 7.90
N SER A 46 -0.09 -6.94 8.36
CA SER A 46 1.10 -7.15 7.51
C SER A 46 1.13 -6.25 6.26
N ILE A 47 0.62 -5.03 6.38
CA ILE A 47 0.59 -4.02 5.30
C ILE A 47 1.80 -3.10 5.44
N PRO A 48 2.60 -2.88 4.38
CA PRO A 48 3.73 -1.97 4.43
C PRO A 48 3.29 -0.51 4.56
N ALA A 49 4.02 0.25 5.37
CA ALA A 49 3.88 1.69 5.48
C ALA A 49 5.08 2.40 4.83
N TYR A 50 4.84 3.59 4.27
CA TYR A 50 5.83 4.40 3.56
C TYR A 50 5.87 5.84 4.08
N LEU A 51 7.10 6.32 4.31
CA LEU A 51 7.42 7.73 4.54
C LEU A 51 7.91 8.35 3.23
N ASN A 52 7.51 9.61 2.99
CA ASN A 52 7.93 10.32 1.79
C ASN A 52 9.43 10.60 1.78
N GLY A 53 9.99 10.87 2.96
CA GLY A 53 11.39 11.23 3.09
C GLY A 53 11.85 11.23 4.53
N LEU A 54 12.98 11.91 4.75
CA LEU A 54 13.62 11.98 6.05
C LEU A 54 12.89 12.95 6.97
N TYR A 55 12.90 12.65 8.26
CA TYR A 55 12.53 13.61 9.28
C TYR A 55 13.60 14.72 9.35
N ARG A 56 13.18 15.97 9.10
CA ARG A 56 14.06 17.15 9.15
C ARG A 56 15.34 17.00 8.32
N ASP A 57 15.23 16.34 7.17
CA ASP A 57 16.35 16.09 6.25
C ASP A 57 17.55 15.36 6.89
N SER A 58 17.33 14.66 8.01
CA SER A 58 18.38 13.99 8.78
C SER A 58 18.13 12.49 8.85
N MET A 59 19.05 11.71 8.28
CA MET A 59 18.98 10.25 8.35
C MET A 59 19.13 9.76 9.81
N GLY A 60 19.99 10.42 10.60
CA GLY A 60 20.19 10.08 12.01
C GLY A 60 18.92 10.27 12.85
N GLU A 61 18.27 11.42 12.71
CA GLU A 61 17.01 11.67 13.44
C GLU A 61 15.89 10.74 12.97
N THR A 62 15.84 10.46 11.66
CA THR A 62 14.90 9.50 11.07
C THR A 62 15.09 8.11 11.66
N ALA A 63 16.32 7.62 11.73
CA ALA A 63 16.64 6.32 12.31
C ALA A 63 16.21 6.24 13.78
N LEU A 64 16.47 7.26 14.58
CA LEU A 64 16.05 7.30 15.99
C LEU A 64 14.53 7.22 16.13
N LYS A 65 13.77 7.96 15.32
CA LYS A 65 12.30 7.90 15.33
C LYS A 65 11.78 6.52 14.91
N VAL A 66 12.30 5.95 13.83
CA VAL A 66 11.91 4.62 13.36
C VAL A 66 12.24 3.56 14.42
N MET A 67 13.43 3.59 15.01
CA MET A 67 13.81 2.66 16.09
C MET A 67 12.86 2.77 17.30
N ALA A 68 12.47 3.98 17.70
CA ALA A 68 11.53 4.18 18.80
C ALA A 68 10.13 3.63 18.48
N LEU A 69 9.69 3.68 17.22
CA LEU A 69 8.45 3.05 16.77
C LEU A 69 8.57 1.53 16.75
N SER A 70 9.64 0.97 16.17
CA SER A 70 9.87 -0.48 16.10
C SER A 70 9.95 -1.16 17.48
N LYS A 71 10.45 -0.45 18.50
CA LYS A 71 10.44 -0.96 19.90
C LYS A 71 9.03 -1.11 20.47
N ARG A 72 8.07 -0.27 20.03
CA ARG A 72 6.68 -0.24 20.52
C ARG A 72 5.74 -1.09 19.66
N ILE A 73 6.08 -1.27 18.39
CA ILE A 73 5.28 -1.94 17.36
C ILE A 73 6.11 -3.11 16.80
N PRO A 74 5.87 -4.35 17.29
CA PRO A 74 6.51 -5.54 16.73
C PRO A 74 6.21 -5.66 15.23
N ASN A 75 7.13 -6.27 14.47
CA ASN A 75 6.98 -6.54 13.03
C ASN A 75 6.65 -5.31 12.17
N LEU A 76 7.00 -4.10 12.63
CA LEU A 76 6.76 -2.87 11.88
C LEU A 76 7.51 -2.86 10.54
N ASN A 77 6.76 -2.88 9.44
CA ASN A 77 7.26 -2.73 8.08
C ASN A 77 7.09 -1.28 7.61
N LEU A 78 8.02 -0.41 8.04
CA LEU A 78 8.06 1.01 7.70
C LEU A 78 9.26 1.30 6.80
N ASN A 79 9.00 1.87 5.64
CA ASN A 79 10.00 2.16 4.61
C ASN A 79 10.04 3.66 4.30
N ILE A 80 11.14 4.12 3.70
CA ILE A 80 11.28 5.48 3.17
C ILE A 80 11.36 5.33 1.65
N ASP A 81 10.36 5.83 0.94
CA ASP A 81 10.24 5.65 -0.51
C ASP A 81 9.49 6.83 -1.15
N PRO A 82 10.18 7.94 -1.49
CA PRO A 82 9.56 9.08 -2.17
C PRO A 82 8.97 8.71 -3.53
N THR A 83 9.55 7.72 -4.23
CA THR A 83 9.12 7.35 -5.58
C THR A 83 7.72 6.75 -5.57
N LYS A 84 7.30 6.10 -4.47
CA LYS A 84 5.91 5.64 -4.31
C LYS A 84 4.94 6.79 -4.08
N PHE A 85 5.34 7.85 -3.36
CA PHE A 85 4.50 9.05 -3.21
C PHE A 85 4.26 9.70 -4.58
N GLU A 86 5.30 9.82 -5.40
CA GLU A 86 5.21 10.32 -6.77
C GLU A 86 4.33 9.41 -7.65
N ARG A 87 4.54 8.09 -7.61
CA ARG A 87 3.77 7.12 -8.41
C ARG A 87 2.27 7.21 -8.18
N PHE A 88 1.85 7.39 -6.93
CA PHE A 88 0.45 7.40 -6.53
C PHE A 88 -0.13 8.80 -6.35
N ASP A 89 0.61 9.84 -6.73
CA ASP A 89 0.20 11.25 -6.63
C ASP A 89 -0.25 11.66 -5.21
N ILE A 90 0.53 11.25 -4.21
CA ILE A 90 0.18 11.43 -2.80
C ILE A 90 0.74 12.76 -2.29
N HIS A 91 -0.15 13.73 -2.09
CA HIS A 91 0.19 15.06 -1.55
C HIS A 91 -0.24 15.28 -0.11
N GLN A 92 -0.99 14.33 0.46
CA GLN A 92 -1.54 14.42 1.81
C GLN A 92 -1.45 13.06 2.51
N VAL A 93 -1.31 13.10 3.84
CA VAL A 93 -1.23 11.90 4.66
C VAL A 93 -2.16 12.00 5.87
N PRO A 94 -2.66 10.86 6.39
CA PRO A 94 -2.42 9.51 5.88
C PRO A 94 -3.21 9.22 4.60
N ALA A 95 -2.65 8.33 3.78
CA ALA A 95 -3.29 7.81 2.57
C ALA A 95 -3.21 6.28 2.53
N LEU A 96 -4.30 5.64 2.15
CA LEU A 96 -4.38 4.21 1.91
C LEU A 96 -4.51 3.98 0.40
N VAL A 97 -3.65 3.13 -0.13
CA VAL A 97 -3.60 2.81 -1.56
C VAL A 97 -3.90 1.33 -1.77
N VAL A 98 -4.73 1.05 -2.79
CA VAL A 98 -4.90 -0.27 -3.38
C VAL A 98 -4.41 -0.19 -4.83
N ASP A 99 -3.52 -1.09 -5.23
CA ASP A 99 -2.86 -1.12 -6.54
C ASP A 99 -2.97 -2.53 -7.14
N ASP A 100 -3.36 -2.65 -8.42
CA ASP A 100 -3.40 -3.94 -9.15
C ASP A 100 -2.25 -4.09 -10.16
N GLY A 101 -1.28 -3.17 -10.12
CA GLY A 101 -0.15 -3.10 -11.05
C GLY A 101 -0.44 -2.33 -12.34
N LYS A 102 -1.72 -2.00 -12.61
CA LYS A 102 -2.14 -1.19 -13.77
C LYS A 102 -2.85 0.09 -13.33
N ASN A 103 -3.77 -0.05 -12.39
CA ASN A 103 -4.54 1.03 -11.80
C ASN A 103 -4.27 1.08 -10.30
N PHE A 104 -4.58 2.22 -9.70
CA PHE A 104 -4.56 2.38 -8.25
C PHE A 104 -5.73 3.25 -7.82
N ASP A 105 -6.17 3.03 -6.59
CA ASP A 105 -7.13 3.88 -5.89
C ASP A 105 -6.51 4.39 -4.60
N VAL A 106 -6.84 5.63 -4.23
CA VAL A 106 -6.34 6.28 -3.01
C VAL A 106 -7.50 6.79 -2.19
N ILE A 107 -7.46 6.56 -0.89
CA ILE A 107 -8.35 7.21 0.08
C ILE A 107 -7.55 7.88 1.17
N TYR A 108 -7.96 9.09 1.56
CA TYR A 108 -7.28 9.93 2.53
C TYR A 108 -8.06 10.06 3.84
N GLY A 109 -7.35 10.39 4.91
CA GLY A 109 -7.93 10.87 6.16
C GLY A 109 -7.84 9.89 7.34
N HIS A 110 -8.38 10.30 8.48
CA HIS A 110 -8.35 9.51 9.72
C HIS A 110 -9.40 8.40 9.68
N LEU A 111 -9.03 7.26 9.10
CA LEU A 111 -9.84 6.05 9.04
C LEU A 111 -8.97 4.87 9.49
N THR A 112 -9.61 3.83 10.00
CA THR A 112 -8.95 2.52 10.09
C THR A 112 -8.71 1.99 8.68
N ILE A 113 -7.68 1.18 8.47
CA ILE A 113 -7.39 0.51 7.20
C ILE A 113 -8.61 -0.29 6.75
N GLN A 114 -9.26 -1.03 7.66
CA GLN A 114 -10.46 -1.79 7.32
C GLN A 114 -11.60 -0.90 6.79
N GLU A 115 -11.84 0.25 7.41
CA GLU A 115 -12.86 1.20 6.97
C GLU A 115 -12.49 1.79 5.59
N GLY A 116 -11.23 2.18 5.41
CA GLY A 116 -10.72 2.67 4.13
C GLY A 116 -10.93 1.66 3.01
N LEU A 117 -10.51 0.41 3.21
CA LEU A 117 -10.69 -0.68 2.26
C LEU A 117 -12.17 -0.98 1.98
N THR A 118 -13.03 -0.90 2.99
CA THR A 118 -14.48 -1.07 2.82
C THR A 118 -15.09 0.04 1.96
N ARG A 119 -14.63 1.28 2.10
CA ARG A 119 -15.07 2.41 1.28
C ARG A 119 -14.57 2.33 -0.16
N MET A 120 -13.38 1.74 -0.38
CA MET A 120 -12.82 1.53 -1.71
C MET A 120 -13.45 0.33 -2.42
N ALA A 121 -13.94 -0.67 -1.67
CA ALA A 121 -14.54 -1.87 -2.25
C ALA A 121 -15.72 -1.55 -3.17
N GLY A 122 -15.63 -1.97 -4.43
CA GLY A 122 -16.66 -1.75 -5.46
C GLY A 122 -16.69 -0.32 -6.00
N ARG A 123 -15.65 0.48 -5.75
CA ARG A 123 -15.48 1.85 -6.25
C ARG A 123 -14.09 1.99 -6.87
N GLY A 124 -13.89 3.04 -7.65
CA GLY A 124 -12.56 3.37 -8.21
C GLY A 124 -12.21 2.60 -9.48
N GLN A 125 -10.93 2.64 -9.83
CA GLN A 125 -10.37 2.04 -11.04
C GLN A 125 -9.87 0.62 -10.80
N VAL A 126 -9.51 0.29 -9.55
CA VAL A 126 -9.08 -1.06 -9.18
C VAL A 126 -10.31 -1.91 -8.92
N TYR A 127 -10.35 -3.10 -9.50
CA TYR A 127 -11.40 -4.09 -9.21
C TYR A 127 -11.16 -4.73 -7.83
N PHE A 128 -11.37 -3.96 -6.77
CA PHE A 128 -11.24 -4.39 -5.38
C PHE A 128 -12.62 -4.61 -4.78
N THR A 129 -12.87 -5.79 -4.20
CA THR A 129 -14.22 -6.18 -3.75
C THR A 129 -14.29 -6.41 -2.25
N SER A 130 -15.50 -6.42 -1.68
CA SER A 130 -15.69 -6.75 -0.26
C SER A 130 -15.26 -8.18 0.09
N LYS A 131 -15.13 -9.09 -0.90
CA LYS A 131 -14.54 -10.42 -0.68
C LYS A 131 -13.05 -10.30 -0.37
N ASP A 132 -12.35 -9.37 -1.02
CA ASP A 132 -10.92 -9.14 -0.83
C ASP A 132 -10.66 -8.50 0.54
N VAL A 133 -11.50 -7.55 0.97
CA VAL A 133 -11.47 -6.99 2.33
C VAL A 133 -11.56 -8.07 3.41
N ARG A 134 -12.41 -9.08 3.21
CA ARG A 134 -12.59 -10.18 4.19
C ARG A 134 -11.39 -11.12 4.28
N ARG A 135 -10.52 -11.17 3.27
CA ARG A 135 -9.32 -12.02 3.26
C ARG A 135 -8.18 -11.45 4.11
N LEU A 136 -8.29 -10.19 4.51
CA LEU A 136 -7.31 -9.50 5.34
C LEU A 136 -7.57 -9.67 6.85
N ARG A 137 -8.60 -10.45 7.22
CA ARG A 137 -8.94 -10.77 8.61
C ARG A 137 -8.25 -12.04 9.08
#